data_AF-A0AAN2UEN2-F1
#
_entry.id   AF-A0AAN2UEN2-F1
#
_cell.length_a   1.000
_cell.length_b   1.000
_cell.length_c   1.000
_cell.angle_alpha   90.00
_cell.angle_beta   90.00
_cell.angle_gamma   90.00
#
_symmetry.space_group_name_H-M   'P 1'
#
loop_
_entity.id
_entity.type
_entity.pdbx_description
1 polymer ?
#
loop_
_entity_poly.entity_id
_entity_poly.type
_entity_poly.pdbx_seq_one_letter_code
_entity_poly.pdbx_strand_id
1 'polypeptide(L)'
;MEKKILEKLIIVPIDGQPTYPNLAKKIYNDTLFGPRIQRRVQRLLLDHPEGLNERGHDWYFGYLVCAYTQVYFGIKNLLNYQSVTQEIFQYCSQQKN
;
A
#
# COMPACT_ATOMS: atom_id res chain seq x y z
N MET A 1 -14.39 -8.53 -16.48
CA MET A 1 -14.69 -8.77 -15.04
C MET A 1 -13.90 -7.82 -14.15
N GLU A 2 -12.62 -7.57 -14.43
CA GLU A 2 -11.77 -6.60 -13.71
C GLU A 2 -12.30 -5.15 -13.72
N LYS A 3 -12.94 -4.70 -14.81
CA LYS A 3 -13.46 -3.32 -14.93
C LYS A 3 -14.43 -2.92 -13.81
N LYS A 4 -15.39 -3.79 -13.46
CA LYS A 4 -16.37 -3.58 -12.36
C LYS A 4 -15.74 -3.63 -10.97
N ILE A 5 -14.61 -4.31 -10.85
CA ILE A 5 -13.88 -4.44 -9.59
C ILE A 5 -13.02 -3.19 -9.37
N LEU A 6 -12.39 -2.69 -10.44
CA LEU A 6 -11.65 -1.43 -10.45
C LEU A 6 -12.57 -0.24 -10.19
N GLU A 7 -13.84 -0.26 -10.59
CA GLU A 7 -14.84 0.77 -10.21
C GLU A 7 -15.04 0.92 -8.70
N LYS A 8 -14.79 -0.13 -7.90
CA LYS A 8 -14.84 -0.05 -6.42
C LYS A 8 -13.60 0.63 -5.83
N LEU A 9 -12.53 0.72 -6.60
CA LEU A 9 -11.33 1.46 -6.28
C LEU A 9 -11.44 2.83 -6.95
N ILE A 10 -11.34 3.90 -6.17
CA ILE A 10 -11.25 5.23 -6.76
C ILE A 10 -9.88 5.32 -7.43
N ILE A 11 -9.87 5.48 -8.75
CA ILE A 11 -8.66 5.56 -9.57
C ILE A 11 -8.52 7.00 -10.07
N VAL A 12 -7.37 7.60 -9.85
CA VAL A 12 -7.04 8.94 -10.37
C VAL A 12 -5.78 8.82 -11.24
N PRO A 13 -5.80 9.28 -12.50
CA PRO A 13 -4.59 9.31 -13.30
C PRO A 13 -3.67 10.46 -12.84
N ILE A 14 -2.42 10.16 -12.51
CA ILE A 14 -1.36 11.14 -12.25
C ILE A 14 -0.21 10.79 -13.19
N ASP A 15 0.21 11.76 -14.02
CA ASP A 15 1.24 11.57 -15.06
C ASP A 15 0.99 10.35 -15.97
N GLY A 16 -0.28 10.09 -16.28
CA GLY A 16 -0.70 8.96 -17.12
C GLY A 16 -0.71 7.60 -16.41
N GLN A 17 -0.33 7.53 -15.14
CA GLN A 17 -0.36 6.31 -14.33
C GLN A 17 -1.59 6.28 -13.40
N PRO A 18 -2.25 5.12 -13.22
CA PRO A 18 -3.36 5.01 -12.28
C PRO A 18 -2.83 5.09 -10.84
N THR A 19 -3.45 5.91 -10.00
CA THR A 19 -3.20 5.95 -8.56
C THR A 19 -4.47 5.62 -7.79
N TYR A 20 -4.30 5.15 -6.55
CA TYR A 20 -5.39 4.62 -5.71
C TYR A 20 -5.45 5.36 -4.37
N PRO A 21 -5.78 6.66 -4.35
CA PRO A 21 -5.56 7.56 -3.21
C PRO A 21 -6.24 7.10 -1.90
N ASN A 22 -7.33 6.35 -2.00
CA ASN A 22 -8.06 5.85 -0.84
C ASN A 22 -7.69 4.41 -0.45
N LEU A 23 -6.94 3.70 -1.28
CA LEU A 23 -6.61 2.30 -1.04
C LEU A 23 -5.58 2.18 0.09
N ALA A 24 -4.53 2.99 0.09
CA ALA A 24 -3.52 2.99 1.15
C ALA A 24 -4.15 3.18 2.53
N LYS A 25 -5.02 4.19 2.66
CA LYS A 25 -5.76 4.49 3.91
C LYS A 25 -6.70 3.34 4.32
N LYS A 26 -7.41 2.74 3.36
CA LYS A 26 -8.27 1.57 3.62
C LYS A 26 -7.47 0.38 4.16
N ILE A 27 -6.34 0.07 3.54
CA ILE A 27 -5.47 -1.03 3.97
C ILE A 27 -4.88 -0.73 5.36
N TYR A 28 -4.44 0.51 5.59
CA TYR A 28 -3.87 0.93 6.87
C TYR A 28 -4.89 0.84 8.02
N ASN A 29 -6.14 1.21 7.78
CA ASN A 29 -7.21 1.16 8.79
C ASN A 29 -7.88 -0.23 8.91
N ASP A 30 -7.50 -1.19 8.09
CA ASP A 30 -8.04 -2.55 8.18
C ASP A 30 -7.56 -3.24 9.46
N THR A 31 -8.48 -3.92 10.14
CA THR A 31 -8.24 -4.54 11.45
C THR A 31 -7.24 -5.69 11.41
N LEU A 32 -7.01 -6.31 10.25
CA LEU A 32 -6.05 -7.39 10.05
C LEU A 32 -4.76 -6.88 9.40
N PHE A 33 -4.87 -6.10 8.33
CA PHE A 33 -3.73 -5.66 7.53
C PHE A 33 -3.00 -4.46 8.15
N GLY A 34 -3.72 -3.52 8.76
CA GLY A 34 -3.14 -2.35 9.44
C GLY A 34 -2.08 -2.71 10.48
N PRO A 35 -2.40 -3.55 11.48
CA PRO A 35 -1.41 -3.99 12.48
C PRO A 35 -0.24 -4.80 11.91
N ARG A 36 -0.42 -5.48 10.76
CA ARG A 36 0.68 -6.19 10.08
C ARG A 36 1.61 -5.21 9.40
N ILE A 37 1.06 -4.19 8.73
CA ILE A 37 1.82 -3.13 8.10
C ILE A 37 2.61 -2.34 9.14
N GLN A 38 1.99 -1.90 10.23
CA GLN A 38 2.67 -1.15 11.28
C GLN A 38 3.90 -1.89 11.82
N ARG A 39 3.75 -3.19 12.15
CA ARG A 39 4.88 -4.03 12.60
C ARG A 39 5.98 -4.15 11.55
N ARG A 40 5.63 -4.23 10.26
CA ARG A 40 6.59 -4.28 9.16
C ARG A 40 7.31 -2.96 8.96
N VAL A 41 6.64 -1.82 9.10
CA VAL A 41 7.27 -0.49 9.05
C VAL A 41 8.23 -0.31 10.22
N GLN A 42 7.83 -0.67 11.43
CA GLN A 42 8.71 -0.65 12.59
C GLN A 42 9.96 -1.50 12.36
N ARG A 43 9.79 -2.72 11.81
CA ARG A 43 10.93 -3.58 11.49
C ARG A 43 11.82 -2.99 10.39
N LEU A 44 11.22 -2.45 9.33
CA LEU A 44 11.94 -1.79 8.25
C LEU A 44 12.80 -0.65 8.80
N LEU A 45 12.23 0.22 9.62
CA LEU A 45 12.95 1.38 10.19
C LEU A 45 14.05 0.99 11.19
N LEU A 46 13.97 -0.20 11.80
CA LEU A 46 15.06 -0.73 12.64
C LEU A 46 16.26 -1.21 11.81
N ASP A 47 16.01 -1.89 10.70
CA ASP A 47 17.04 -2.45 9.83
C ASP A 47 17.57 -1.39 8.82
N HIS A 48 16.73 -0.41 8.48
CA HIS A 48 16.91 0.59 7.42
C HIS A 48 16.35 1.94 7.87
N PRO A 49 17.14 2.80 8.55
CA PRO A 49 16.68 4.06 9.12
C PRO A 49 16.03 5.02 8.12
N GLU A 50 16.45 4.95 6.85
CA GLU A 50 15.92 5.75 5.74
C GLU A 50 14.65 5.12 5.11
N GLY A 51 14.24 3.95 5.58
CA GLY A 51 13.00 3.28 5.23
C GLY A 51 12.88 2.99 3.73
N LEU A 52 11.88 3.61 3.09
CA LEU A 52 11.64 3.47 1.64
C LEU A 52 12.51 4.38 0.76
N ASN A 53 13.29 5.31 1.33
CA ASN A 53 14.26 6.08 0.55
C ASN A 53 15.39 5.20 0.03
N GLU A 54 15.67 4.08 0.71
CA GLU A 54 16.59 3.06 0.24
C GLU A 54 15.99 2.30 -0.95
N ARG A 55 16.78 2.22 -2.03
CA ARG A 55 16.31 1.69 -3.31
C ARG A 55 15.89 0.23 -3.18
N GLY A 56 14.67 -0.05 -3.63
CA GLY A 56 14.16 -1.41 -3.68
C GLY A 56 13.63 -1.92 -2.35
N HIS A 57 13.12 -1.06 -1.45
CA HIS A 57 12.40 -1.48 -0.24
C HIS A 57 10.87 -1.35 -0.37
N ASP A 58 10.38 -0.89 -1.50
CA ASP A 58 8.95 -0.82 -1.84
C ASP A 58 8.27 -2.20 -1.88
N TRP A 59 9.01 -3.26 -2.24
CA TRP A 59 8.49 -4.64 -2.20
C TRP A 59 8.11 -5.12 -0.80
N TYR A 60 8.66 -4.50 0.25
CA TYR A 60 8.45 -4.88 1.64
C TYR A 60 6.97 -4.82 2.06
N PHE A 61 6.19 -3.95 1.42
CA PHE A 61 4.74 -3.84 1.61
C PHE A 61 3.93 -4.31 0.41
N GLY A 62 4.54 -4.44 -0.77
CA GLY A 62 3.87 -4.82 -2.01
C GLY A 62 3.05 -6.10 -1.87
N TYR A 63 3.58 -7.12 -1.18
CA TYR A 63 2.83 -8.38 -0.97
C TYR A 63 1.59 -8.20 -0.09
N LEU A 64 1.61 -7.29 0.91
CA LEU A 64 0.44 -7.01 1.76
C LEU A 64 -0.63 -6.26 0.99
N VAL A 65 -0.22 -5.32 0.12
CA VAL A 65 -1.12 -4.64 -0.81
C VAL A 65 -1.80 -5.67 -1.71
N CYS A 66 -1.03 -6.54 -2.37
CA CYS A 66 -1.57 -7.57 -3.26
C CYS A 66 -2.50 -8.55 -2.50
N ALA A 67 -2.13 -8.96 -1.30
CA ALA A 67 -2.97 -9.84 -0.48
C ALA A 67 -4.30 -9.16 -0.12
N TYR A 68 -4.28 -7.89 0.29
CA TYR A 68 -5.50 -7.13 0.57
C TYR A 68 -6.37 -7.00 -0.69
N THR A 69 -5.79 -6.59 -1.81
CA THR A 69 -6.56 -6.39 -3.04
C THR A 69 -7.12 -7.69 -3.59
N GLN A 70 -6.42 -8.80 -3.42
CA GLN A 70 -6.91 -10.11 -3.78
C GLN A 70 -8.08 -10.54 -2.91
N VAL A 71 -8.01 -10.32 -1.59
CA VAL A 71 -9.05 -10.71 -0.63
C VAL A 71 -10.33 -9.90 -0.82
N TYR A 72 -10.21 -8.57 -0.93
CA TYR A 72 -11.38 -7.67 -0.91
C TYR A 72 -11.90 -7.28 -2.29
N PHE A 73 -11.06 -7.38 -3.32
CA PHE A 73 -11.43 -6.99 -4.68
C PHE A 73 -11.22 -8.12 -5.70
N GLY A 74 -10.45 -9.18 -5.38
CA GLY A 74 -10.11 -10.20 -6.38
C GLY A 74 -9.07 -9.74 -7.41
N ILE A 75 -8.30 -8.69 -7.09
CA ILE A 75 -7.21 -8.17 -7.94
C ILE A 75 -5.89 -8.80 -7.50
N LYS A 76 -5.30 -9.63 -8.38
CA LYS A 76 -3.99 -10.27 -8.15
C LYS A 76 -2.83 -9.32 -8.37
N ASN A 77 -2.93 -8.49 -9.42
CA ASN A 77 -1.88 -7.56 -9.83
C ASN A 77 -2.46 -6.15 -9.90
N LEU A 78 -2.18 -5.35 -8.87
CA LEU A 78 -2.55 -3.94 -8.86
C LEU A 78 -1.58 -3.16 -9.75
N LEU A 79 -2.10 -2.39 -10.70
CA LEU A 79 -1.27 -1.48 -11.51
C LEU A 79 -0.66 -0.42 -10.57
N ASN A 80 0.55 0.04 -10.85
CA ASN A 80 1.20 1.10 -10.06
C ASN A 80 1.13 0.89 -8.52
N TYR A 81 1.27 -0.35 -8.04
CA TYR A 81 1.15 -0.67 -6.61
C TYR A 81 2.18 0.07 -5.75
N GLN A 82 3.32 0.47 -6.33
CA GLN A 82 4.35 1.26 -5.66
C GLN A 82 3.77 2.55 -5.06
N SER A 83 2.87 3.24 -5.78
CA SER A 83 2.18 4.43 -5.27
C SER A 83 1.44 4.16 -3.94
N VAL A 84 0.74 3.02 -3.86
CA VAL A 84 0.01 2.60 -2.66
C VAL A 84 0.96 2.23 -1.54
N THR A 85 2.07 1.54 -1.84
CA THR A 85 3.07 1.18 -0.81
C THR A 85 3.74 2.40 -0.18
N GLN A 86 4.03 3.42 -0.99
CA GLN A 86 4.63 4.67 -0.52
C GLN A 86 3.66 5.46 0.37
N GLU A 87 2.40 5.59 -0.03
CA GLU A 87 1.37 6.23 0.80
C GLU A 87 1.15 5.49 2.13
N ILE A 88 1.11 4.15 2.10
CA ILE A 88 1.00 3.34 3.32
C ILE A 88 2.15 3.65 4.28
N PHE A 89 3.38 3.67 3.76
CA PHE A 89 4.55 3.97 4.58
C PHE A 89 4.48 5.38 5.16
N GLN A 90 4.05 6.37 4.38
CA GLN A 90 3.84 7.74 4.89
C GLN A 90 2.80 7.79 6.01
N TYR A 91 1.65 7.11 5.86
CA TYR A 91 0.65 7.01 6.92
C TYR A 91 1.24 6.43 8.21
N CYS A 92 2.07 5.38 8.11
CA CYS A 92 2.73 4.80 9.28
C CYS A 92 3.78 5.74 9.90
N SER A 93 4.61 6.37 9.08
CA SER A 93 5.74 7.20 9.53
C SER A 93 5.31 8.55 10.10
N GLN A 94 4.14 9.05 9.68
CA GLN A 94 3.55 10.28 10.21
C GLN A 94 2.81 10.07 11.53
N GLN A 95 2.45 8.83 11.90
CA GLN A 95 1.90 8.52 13.24
C GLN A 95 2.99 8.43 14.33
N LYS A 96 3.91 9.40 14.33
CA LYS A 96 4.72 9.65 15.53
C LYS A 96 3.77 10.15 16.62
N ASN A 97 3.59 9.34 17.66
CA ASN A 97 3.11 9.79 18.97
C ASN A 97 3.93 10.98 19.45
#